data_AF-A0A1C6PIU2-F1
#
_entry.id   AF-A0A1C6PIU2-F1
#
_cell.length_a   1.000
_cell.length_b   1.000
_cell.length_c   1.000
_cell.angle_alpha   90.00
_cell.angle_beta   90.00
_cell.angle_gamma   90.00
#
_symmetry.space_group_name_H-M   'P 1'
#
loop_
_entity.id
_entity.type
_entity.pdbx_description
1 polymer ?
#
loop_
_entity_poly.entity_id
_entity_poly.type
_entity_poly.pdbx_seq_one_letter_code
_entity_poly.pdbx_strand_id
1 'polypeptide(L)'
;MLIPVAGILDILDNYAFVRTSGYLPGPNDVYVSLAQVRKNGLRKGDHVTGAVRQPREGERREKFNALVRLDSVNGTSPEGGRSRAEFNKLTPLYPQERLRLETEPNQLTSRIIDLVSPI
;
A
#
# COMPACT_ATOMS: atom_id res chain seq x y z
N MET A 1 0.46 -23.17 9.24
CA MET A 1 -0.51 -22.11 9.58
C MET A 1 -0.32 -20.94 8.63
N LEU A 2 -1.38 -20.21 8.28
CA LEU A 2 -1.28 -18.94 7.53
C LEU A 2 -1.18 -17.79 8.54
N ILE A 3 -0.26 -16.87 8.29
CA ILE A 3 -0.02 -15.69 9.13
C ILE A 3 -0.44 -14.45 8.32
N PRO A 4 -1.31 -13.59 8.87
CA PRO A 4 -1.71 -12.37 8.18
C PRO A 4 -0.52 -11.41 8.04
N VAL A 5 -0.49 -10.67 6.93
CA VAL A 5 0.51 -9.63 6.66
C VAL A 5 -0.12 -8.42 5.99
N ALA A 6 0.46 -7.25 6.25
CA ALA A 6 0.12 -6.00 5.61
C ALA A 6 1.37 -5.17 5.35
N GLY A 7 1.37 -4.37 4.28
CA GLY A 7 2.45 -3.43 3.99
C GLY A 7 2.36 -2.82 2.60
N ILE A 8 3.44 -2.15 2.18
CA ILE A 8 3.50 -1.47 0.87
C ILE A 8 4.29 -2.31 -0.13
N LEU A 9 3.72 -2.51 -1.31
CA LEU A 9 4.37 -3.21 -2.41
C LEU A 9 5.47 -2.36 -3.03
N ASP A 10 6.69 -2.88 -3.01
CA ASP A 10 7.84 -2.36 -3.74
C ASP A 10 8.20 -3.34 -4.86
N ILE A 11 8.18 -2.85 -6.10
CA ILE A 11 8.49 -3.63 -7.29
C ILE A 11 9.85 -3.17 -7.82
N LEU A 12 10.76 -4.11 -7.99
CA LEU A 12 12.08 -3.96 -8.59
C LEU A 12 12.13 -4.76 -9.89
N ASP A 13 13.24 -4.68 -10.62
CA ASP A 13 13.33 -5.20 -12.00
C ASP A 13 12.96 -6.68 -12.13
N ASN A 14 13.42 -7.51 -11.18
CA ASN A 14 13.28 -8.98 -11.26
C ASN A 14 12.50 -9.59 -10.09
N TYR A 15 12.06 -8.79 -9.13
CA TYR A 15 11.40 -9.28 -7.92
C TYR A 15 10.54 -8.19 -7.27
N ALA A 16 9.62 -8.59 -6.40
CA ALA A 16 8.78 -7.66 -5.65
C ALA A 16 8.67 -8.10 -4.19
N PHE A 17 8.54 -7.11 -3.30
CA PHE A 17 8.40 -7.31 -1.87
C PHE A 17 7.28 -6.45 -1.29
N VAL A 18 6.51 -6.98 -0.35
CA VAL A 18 5.71 -6.16 0.56
C VAL A 18 6.61 -5.75 1.72
N ARG A 19 6.86 -4.44 1.83
CA ARG A 19 7.60 -3.82 2.92
C ARG A 19 6.71 -3.74 4.15
N THR A 20 7.07 -4.45 5.21
CA THR A 20 6.24 -4.54 6.43
C THR A 20 6.60 -3.49 7.48
N SER A 21 7.75 -2.82 7.35
CA SER A 21 8.22 -1.81 8.32
C SER A 21 9.02 -0.71 7.64
N GLY A 22 8.65 0.55 7.86
CA GLY A 22 9.47 1.72 7.51
C GLY A 22 9.74 1.92 6.01
N TYR A 23 9.06 1.19 5.12
CA TYR A 23 9.17 1.27 3.65
C TYR A 23 10.55 0.96 3.05
N LEU A 24 11.54 0.69 3.89
CA LEU A 24 12.88 0.26 3.54
C LEU A 24 12.98 -1.26 3.56
N PRO A 25 13.98 -1.86 2.87
CA PRO A 25 14.22 -3.29 2.96
C PRO A 25 14.40 -3.77 4.40
N GLY A 26 13.57 -4.71 4.82
CA GLY A 26 13.58 -5.29 6.15
C GLY A 26 13.69 -6.81 6.14
N PRO A 27 14.11 -7.44 7.26
CA PRO A 27 14.21 -8.90 7.36
C PRO A 27 12.85 -9.60 7.33
N ASN A 28 11.75 -8.87 7.60
CA ASN A 28 10.39 -9.40 7.65
C ASN A 28 9.60 -9.16 6.36
N ASP A 29 10.25 -8.64 5.32
CA ASP A 29 9.59 -8.37 4.05
C ASP A 29 9.06 -9.65 3.41
N VAL A 30 7.93 -9.52 2.74
CA VAL A 30 7.25 -10.65 2.12
C VAL A 30 7.51 -10.66 0.64
N TYR A 31 8.05 -11.75 0.14
CA TYR A 31 8.26 -11.94 -1.29
C TYR A 31 6.92 -12.06 -2.03
N VAL A 32 6.81 -11.36 -3.15
CA VAL A 32 5.66 -11.44 -4.07
C VAL A 32 6.18 -11.83 -5.44
N SER A 33 5.60 -12.89 -6.01
CA SER A 33 5.98 -13.32 -7.36
C SER A 33 5.53 -12.29 -8.40
N LEU A 34 6.35 -12.06 -9.44
CA LEU A 34 5.97 -11.19 -10.56
C LEU A 34 4.70 -11.68 -11.28
N ALA A 35 4.42 -12.99 -11.23
CA ALA A 35 3.17 -13.56 -11.73
C ALA A 35 1.96 -13.05 -10.93
N GLN A 36 2.03 -13.00 -9.60
CA GLN A 36 0.97 -12.41 -8.76
C GLN A 36 0.81 -10.92 -9.00
N VAL A 37 1.92 -10.19 -9.17
CA VAL A 37 1.90 -8.76 -9.52
C VAL A 37 1.12 -8.53 -10.82
N ARG A 38 1.45 -9.26 -11.90
CA ARG A 38 0.77 -9.15 -13.20
C ARG A 38 -0.67 -9.64 -13.16
N LYS A 39 -0.95 -10.76 -12.47
CA LYS A 39 -2.30 -11.33 -12.35
C LYS A 39 -3.26 -10.33 -11.72
N ASN A 40 -2.87 -9.70 -10.62
CA ASN A 40 -3.74 -8.80 -9.87
C ASN A 40 -3.60 -7.32 -10.28
N GLY A 41 -2.78 -7.00 -11.29
CA GLY A 41 -2.58 -5.63 -11.76
C GLY A 41 -1.95 -4.72 -10.70
N LEU A 42 -1.09 -5.27 -9.85
CA LEU A 42 -0.45 -4.52 -8.77
C LEU A 42 0.59 -3.53 -9.32
N ARG A 43 0.74 -2.41 -8.63
CA ARG A 43 1.67 -1.33 -8.96
C ARG A 43 2.51 -1.01 -7.72
N LYS A 44 3.71 -0.48 -7.94
CA LYS A 44 4.56 0.00 -6.85
C LYS A 44 3.80 1.06 -6.03
N GLY A 45 3.85 0.94 -4.71
CA GLY A 45 3.12 1.81 -3.77
C GLY A 45 1.76 1.26 -3.33
N ASP A 46 1.28 0.14 -3.90
CA ASP A 46 0.03 -0.47 -3.44
C ASP A 46 0.15 -0.95 -1.99
N HIS A 47 -0.82 -0.56 -1.16
CA HIS A 47 -1.01 -1.16 0.15
C HIS A 47 -1.68 -2.52 0.00
N VAL A 48 -0.98 -3.58 0.39
CA VAL A 48 -1.40 -4.97 0.22
C VAL A 48 -1.62 -5.61 1.57
N THR A 49 -2.75 -6.29 1.73
CA THR A 49 -2.97 -7.22 2.84
C THR A 49 -3.14 -8.63 2.32
N GLY A 50 -2.77 -9.62 3.13
CA GLY A 50 -2.85 -11.01 2.72
C GLY A 50 -2.33 -11.96 3.78
N ALA A 51 -1.91 -13.14 3.34
CA ALA A 51 -1.34 -14.14 4.23
C ALA A 51 -0.09 -14.80 3.65
N VAL A 52 0.87 -15.06 4.54
CA VAL A 52 2.07 -15.86 4.27
C VAL A 52 1.94 -17.23 4.93
N ARG A 53 2.61 -18.23 4.37
CA ARG A 53 2.70 -19.55 5.00
C ARG A 53 3.86 -19.57 6.00
N GLN A 54 3.59 -20.05 7.20
CA GLN A 54 4.64 -20.31 8.18
C GLN A 54 5.51 -21.48 7.69
N PRO A 55 6.85 -21.33 7.63
CA PRO A 55 7.75 -22.43 7.25
C PRO A 55 7.63 -23.59 8.25
N ARG A 56 7.61 -24.82 7.73
CA ARG A 56 7.57 -26.02 8.58
C ARG A 56 8.96 -26.31 9.16
N GLU A 57 8.98 -26.98 10.30
CA GLU A 57 10.22 -27.49 10.90
C GLU A 57 10.93 -28.43 9.90
N GLY A 58 12.18 -28.13 9.55
CA GLY A 58 12.97 -28.89 8.56
C GLY A 58 12.87 -28.40 7.10
N GLU A 59 11.98 -27.46 6.76
CA GLU A 59 12.02 -26.78 5.45
C GLU A 59 13.23 -25.84 5.40
N ARG A 60 13.91 -25.79 4.24
CA ARG A 60 14.95 -24.77 3.97
C ARG A 60 14.33 -23.41 4.27
N ARG A 61 14.87 -22.69 5.25
CA ARG A 61 14.52 -21.29 5.51
C ARG A 61 14.84 -20.49 4.25
N GLU A 62 13.82 -20.25 3.42
CA GLU A 62 13.91 -19.17 2.45
C GLU A 62 14.17 -17.87 3.22
N LYS A 63 14.98 -16.99 2.64
CA LYS A 63 15.39 -15.74 3.31
C LYS A 63 14.17 -14.85 3.64
N PHE A 64 13.08 -15.01 2.89
CA PHE A 64 11.83 -14.27 3.03
C PHE A 64 10.63 -15.20 2.84
N ASN A 65 9.54 -14.93 3.56
CA ASN A 65 8.29 -15.66 3.36
C ASN A 65 7.61 -15.20 2.06
N ALA A 66 6.98 -16.12 1.33
CA ALA A 66 6.20 -15.77 0.13
C ALA A 66 4.73 -15.46 0.47
N LEU A 67 4.16 -14.48 -0.23
CA LEU A 67 2.72 -14.18 -0.19
C LEU A 67 1.95 -15.33 -0.83
N VAL A 68 1.08 -15.99 -0.05
CA VAL A 68 0.28 -17.13 -0.51
C VAL A 68 -1.11 -16.70 -0.94
N ARG A 69 -1.69 -15.75 -0.21
CA ARG A 69 -3.04 -15.24 -0.47
C ARG A 69 -3.02 -13.72 -0.42
N LEU A 70 -3.66 -13.10 -1.40
CA LEU A 70 -3.88 -11.66 -1.48
C LEU A 70 -5.32 -11.38 -1.05
N ASP A 71 -5.50 -10.63 0.02
CA ASP A 71 -6.81 -10.38 0.62
C ASP A 71 -7.36 -9.01 0.19
N SER A 72 -6.54 -7.96 0.15
CA SER A 72 -6.95 -6.64 -0.33
C SER A 72 -5.81 -5.85 -0.95
N VAL A 73 -6.18 -4.89 -1.80
CA VAL A 73 -5.31 -3.88 -2.40
C VAL A 73 -5.92 -2.50 -2.16
N ASN A 74 -5.19 -1.61 -1.49
CA ASN A 74 -5.64 -0.26 -1.10
C ASN A 74 -7.01 -0.25 -0.42
N GLY A 75 -7.28 -1.25 0.45
CA GLY A 75 -8.54 -1.38 1.19
C GLY A 75 -9.71 -1.95 0.39
N THR A 76 -9.49 -2.39 -0.85
CA THR A 76 -10.52 -2.95 -1.74
C THR A 76 -10.19 -4.38 -2.19
N SER A 77 -11.18 -5.09 -2.75
CA SER A 77 -10.96 -6.42 -3.33
C SER A 77 -9.91 -6.38 -4.45
N PRO A 78 -9.01 -7.37 -4.55
CA PRO A 78 -7.97 -7.41 -5.58
C PRO A 78 -8.49 -7.39 -7.03
N GLU A 79 -9.73 -7.80 -7.25
CA GLU A 79 -10.33 -7.94 -8.59
C GLU A 79 -10.46 -6.60 -9.34
N GLY A 80 -10.58 -5.48 -8.62
CA GLY A 80 -10.68 -4.13 -9.20
C GLY A 80 -9.34 -3.50 -9.61
N GLY A 81 -8.21 -4.13 -9.29
CA GLY A 81 -6.89 -3.52 -9.47
C GLY A 81 -6.51 -3.18 -10.92
N ARG A 82 -7.15 -3.82 -11.91
CA ARG A 82 -6.86 -3.61 -13.34
C ARG A 82 -7.65 -2.48 -13.99
N SER A 83 -8.85 -2.18 -13.50
CA SER A 83 -9.71 -1.13 -14.09
C SER A 83 -9.37 0.28 -13.59
N ARG A 84 -8.50 0.40 -12.58
CA ARG A 84 -8.12 1.70 -12.03
C ARG A 84 -7.32 2.55 -13.03
N ALA A 85 -7.69 3.82 -13.12
CA ALA A 85 -6.96 4.82 -13.88
C ALA A 85 -5.49 4.90 -13.44
N GLU A 86 -4.62 5.32 -14.35
CA GLU A 86 -3.26 5.70 -13.99
C GLU A 86 -3.28 7.15 -13.49
N PHE A 87 -2.61 7.42 -12.37
CA PHE A 87 -2.60 8.74 -11.75
C PHE A 87 -2.18 9.85 -12.73
N ASN A 88 -1.14 9.60 -13.53
CA ASN A 88 -0.63 10.56 -14.53
C ASN A 88 -1.59 10.82 -15.71
N LYS A 89 -2.65 10.01 -15.85
CA LYS A 89 -3.68 10.18 -16.88
C LYS A 89 -4.94 10.88 -16.34
N LEU A 90 -4.99 11.20 -15.05
CA LEU A 90 -6.09 11.96 -14.48
C LEU A 90 -6.07 13.39 -14.98
N THR A 91 -7.24 13.96 -15.24
CA THR A 91 -7.37 15.37 -15.61
C THR A 91 -7.09 16.24 -14.39
N PRO A 92 -6.08 17.13 -14.44
CA PRO A 92 -5.81 18.04 -13.34
C PRO A 92 -6.91 19.09 -13.26
N LEU A 93 -7.40 19.35 -12.05
CA LEU A 93 -8.42 20.36 -11.77
C LEU A 93 -7.95 21.20 -10.57
N TYR A 94 -8.43 22.44 -10.50
CA TYR A 94 -8.33 23.20 -9.25
C TYR A 94 -9.15 22.51 -8.14
N PRO A 95 -8.76 22.66 -6.86
CA PRO A 95 -9.55 22.16 -5.75
C PRO A 95 -11.00 22.67 -5.83
N GLN A 96 -11.96 21.74 -5.81
CA GLN A 96 -13.40 22.05 -5.83
C GLN A 96 -14.04 21.97 -4.45
N GLU A 97 -13.40 21.22 -3.56
CA GLU A 97 -13.81 21.07 -2.17
C GLU A 97 -12.74 21.68 -1.28
N ARG A 98 -13.19 22.42 -0.26
CA ARG A 98 -12.32 23.05 0.72
C ARG A 98 -12.19 22.15 1.95
N LEU A 99 -10.97 21.88 2.37
CA LEU A 99 -10.65 21.26 3.65
C LEU A 99 -10.74 22.33 4.74
N ARG A 100 -11.73 22.21 5.63
CA ARG A 100 -11.82 23.02 6.85
C ARG A 100 -10.83 22.47 7.86
N LEU A 101 -9.92 23.32 8.33
CA LEU A 101 -8.87 22.94 9.28
C LEU A 101 -9.18 23.40 10.71
N GLU A 102 -10.04 24.40 10.88
CA GLU A 102 -10.55 24.86 12.17
C GLU A 102 -11.17 23.71 12.96
N THR A 103 -10.75 23.56 14.22
CA THR A 103 -11.25 22.52 15.15
C THR A 103 -11.76 23.16 16.43
N GLU A 104 -10.87 23.52 17.36
CA GLU A 104 -11.22 24.16 18.63
C GLU A 104 -10.95 25.68 18.58
N PRO A 105 -11.71 26.52 19.33
CA PRO A 105 -11.59 27.98 19.25
C PRO A 105 -10.20 28.54 19.59
N ASN A 106 -9.45 27.83 20.44
CA ASN A 106 -8.08 28.16 20.87
C ASN A 106 -7.00 27.72 19.86
N GLN A 107 -7.33 26.91 18.85
CA GLN A 107 -6.40 26.50 17.79
C GLN A 107 -6.33 27.55 16.69
N LEU A 108 -5.63 28.65 16.98
CA LEU A 108 -5.61 29.82 16.11
C LEU A 108 -4.92 29.57 14.76
N THR A 109 -3.93 28.68 14.70
CA THR A 109 -3.15 28.43 13.47
C THR A 109 -4.02 27.92 12.34
N SER A 110 -4.84 26.88 12.57
CA SER A 110 -5.69 26.32 11.52
C SER A 110 -6.80 27.29 11.09
N ARG A 111 -7.31 28.11 12.02
CA ARG A 111 -8.26 29.20 11.74
C ARG A 111 -7.66 30.27 10.84
N ILE A 112 -6.42 30.69 11.12
CA ILE A 112 -5.72 31.67 10.29
C ILE A 112 -5.49 31.10 8.87
N ILE A 113 -5.09 29.83 8.74
CA ILE A 113 -4.95 29.16 7.44
C ILE A 113 -6.30 29.19 6.70
N ASP A 114 -7.39 28.81 7.38
CA ASP A 114 -8.73 28.83 6.80
C ASP A 114 -9.16 30.23 6.30
N LEU A 115 -8.71 31.31 6.93
CA LEU A 115 -9.06 32.67 6.52
C LEU A 115 -8.16 33.22 5.40
N VAL A 116 -6.86 32.92 5.43
CA VAL A 116 -5.85 33.59 4.60
C VAL A 116 -5.38 32.73 3.42
N SER A 117 -5.32 31.41 3.60
CA SER A 117 -4.79 30.46 2.62
C SER A 117 -5.53 29.12 2.69
N PRO A 118 -6.82 29.07 2.28
CA PRO A 118 -7.64 27.86 2.37
C PRO A 118 -7.03 26.71 1.57
N ILE A 119 -7.17 25.50 2.11
CA ILE A 119 -6.70 24.24 1.51
C ILE A 119 -7.87 23.50 0.88
#